data_AF-A0A439TSZ7-F1
#
_entry.id   AF-A0A439TSZ7-F1
#
_cell.length_a   1.000
_cell.length_b   1.000
_cell.length_c   1.000
_cell.angle_alpha   90.00
_cell.angle_beta   90.00
_cell.angle_gamma   90.00
#
_symmetry.space_group_name_H-M   'P 1'
#
loop_
_entity.id
_entity.type
_entity.pdbx_description
1 polymer ?
#
loop_
_entity_poly.entity_id
_entity_poly.type
_entity_poly.pdbx_seq_one_letter_code
_entity_poly.pdbx_strand_id
1 'polypeptide(L)'
;MSKRVPFTPGDLANRQWGTDDILSGDLATTILIGDAGGSLFDFSRGGNDTFTENEPSTYTLYGEAVGSMFNFTRGGDDTFTTGLSSSTTTAYGDAGGDLSDHSKGGNDTFSSERSRQVDNTFYGDAGGNMLGHAQGGDDTFLTSTAQGATHTFYGDAGGEMSDHSKGGNDTFQGSRQATNTFFGDAGSNMSGHAQGGDDSFTSRTDSLNIFYGDAGGDMSDHSKGGNDTFTGSFFSTATFFGDAGGNMSDHAQGGDDLYTDSGGEIPSKTLYGDAGGDLSGFAKGGNDTFTSTGGARVTFYGDAGANMSDDARGGDDVAVLQGTDNLGYGDAVTMLGSAVGGDDNLTGGNKNSFPDVVNELYGDAFAMSGSATGGNDILTGGQNSESGEVSNFLCGDALQMSGAATGGNDILYAGNAAPGCTVINDMWGDGQLSDFAEGGQDLFIFKDDGPMTVGTQNTIHDFSQDQGDSIMFSGVEDVQSFNDLTIAQSGTSTIITAGVDQVTLENFTNVLTADDFLFA
;
A
#
# COMPACT_ATOMS: atom_id res chain seq x y z
N MET A 1 -44.98 -1.61 -18.41
CA MET A 1 -44.66 -0.38 -19.15
C MET A 1 -43.85 0.47 -18.20
N SER A 2 -42.60 0.78 -18.51
CA SER A 2 -41.83 1.78 -17.77
C SER A 2 -42.41 3.16 -18.06
N LYS A 3 -42.43 4.02 -17.04
CA LYS A 3 -42.95 5.39 -17.15
C LYS A 3 -41.80 6.32 -16.76
N ARG A 4 -41.39 7.21 -17.66
CA ARG A 4 -40.48 8.30 -17.31
C ARG A 4 -41.20 9.32 -16.43
N VAL A 5 -40.54 9.75 -15.36
CA VAL A 5 -41.08 10.59 -14.31
C VAL A 5 -40.06 11.71 -14.10
N PRO A 6 -40.42 12.98 -14.34
CA PRO A 6 -39.60 14.11 -13.93
C PRO A 6 -39.45 14.17 -12.42
N PHE A 7 -38.50 14.97 -11.92
CA PHE A 7 -38.27 15.22 -10.50
C PHE A 7 -39.54 15.11 -9.63
N THR A 8 -39.46 14.28 -8.60
CA THR A 8 -40.53 14.08 -7.61
C THR A 8 -40.05 14.49 -6.21
N PRO A 9 -40.82 15.32 -5.47
CA PRO A 9 -40.50 15.65 -4.08
C PRO A 9 -40.55 14.46 -3.10
N GLY A 10 -40.94 13.28 -3.55
CA GLY A 10 -40.99 12.04 -2.76
C GLY A 10 -40.32 10.89 -3.50
N ASP A 11 -40.86 9.69 -3.37
CA ASP A 11 -40.19 8.48 -3.86
C ASP A 11 -40.40 8.19 -5.35
N LEU A 12 -39.41 7.54 -5.98
CA LEU A 12 -39.59 6.75 -7.20
C LEU A 12 -39.84 5.29 -6.81
N ALA A 13 -40.86 4.66 -7.41
CA ALA A 13 -41.21 3.28 -7.08
C ALA A 13 -41.67 2.47 -8.30
N ASN A 14 -41.93 1.19 -8.08
CA ASN A 14 -42.41 0.24 -9.07
C ASN A 14 -41.44 0.09 -10.26
N ARG A 15 -41.77 0.70 -11.40
CA ARG A 15 -40.97 0.69 -12.65
C ARG A 15 -40.93 2.11 -13.24
N GLN A 16 -40.97 3.11 -12.37
CA GLN A 16 -40.75 4.51 -12.72
C GLN A 16 -39.28 4.72 -13.02
N TRP A 17 -39.00 5.48 -14.06
CA TRP A 17 -37.65 5.85 -14.47
C TRP A 17 -37.51 7.35 -14.40
N GLY A 18 -36.38 7.83 -13.91
CA GLY A 18 -35.98 9.22 -13.97
C GLY A 18 -35.98 9.84 -15.34
N THR A 19 -35.86 11.16 -15.35
CA THR A 19 -35.55 11.91 -16.56
C THR A 19 -34.15 12.46 -16.48
N ASP A 20 -33.40 12.26 -17.55
CA ASP A 20 -32.09 12.85 -17.76
C ASP A 20 -32.22 14.39 -17.81
N ASP A 21 -31.81 15.06 -16.74
CA ASP A 21 -32.03 16.47 -16.43
C ASP A 21 -30.70 17.28 -16.39
N ILE A 22 -30.80 18.58 -16.69
CA ILE A 22 -29.66 19.51 -16.62
C ILE A 22 -29.96 20.55 -15.55
N LEU A 23 -29.20 20.48 -14.46
CA LEU A 23 -29.39 21.25 -13.25
C LEU A 23 -28.23 22.24 -13.04
N SER A 24 -28.57 23.43 -12.55
CA SER A 24 -27.60 24.52 -12.43
C SER A 24 -27.84 25.30 -11.14
N GLY A 25 -26.81 25.34 -10.30
CA GLY A 25 -26.83 25.94 -8.97
C GLY A 25 -26.39 27.41 -8.99
N ASP A 26 -26.95 28.19 -8.08
CA ASP A 26 -26.59 29.58 -7.85
C ASP A 26 -26.75 29.96 -6.37
N LEU A 27 -26.54 31.24 -6.02
CA LEU A 27 -26.67 31.72 -4.64
C LEU A 27 -28.07 31.56 -4.04
N ALA A 28 -29.10 31.36 -4.85
CA ALA A 28 -30.47 31.11 -4.39
C ALA A 28 -30.81 29.61 -4.36
N THR A 29 -30.09 28.79 -5.13
CA THR A 29 -30.36 27.37 -5.34
C THR A 29 -29.07 26.57 -5.14
N THR A 30 -28.82 26.19 -3.89
CA THR A 30 -27.60 25.47 -3.50
C THR A 30 -27.83 23.97 -3.29
N ILE A 31 -29.08 23.51 -3.35
CA ILE A 31 -29.44 22.10 -3.28
C ILE A 31 -30.06 21.71 -4.62
N LEU A 32 -29.45 20.74 -5.30
CA LEU A 32 -29.92 20.20 -6.57
C LEU A 32 -30.22 18.71 -6.38
N ILE A 33 -31.34 18.26 -6.93
CA ILE A 33 -31.79 16.87 -6.86
C ILE A 33 -32.23 16.52 -8.27
N GLY A 34 -31.65 15.47 -8.84
CA GLY A 34 -32.01 14.95 -10.14
C GLY A 34 -33.43 14.40 -10.16
N ASP A 35 -33.64 13.33 -9.41
CA ASP A 35 -34.84 12.51 -9.54
C ASP A 35 -35.77 12.53 -8.33
N ALA A 36 -35.30 12.06 -7.16
CA ALA A 36 -36.12 11.78 -5.99
C ALA A 36 -35.71 12.62 -4.78
N GLY A 37 -36.63 13.47 -4.32
CA GLY A 37 -36.53 14.09 -2.99
C GLY A 37 -36.70 13.08 -1.84
N GLY A 38 -37.17 11.86 -2.14
CA GLY A 38 -37.29 10.73 -1.23
C GLY A 38 -36.32 9.60 -1.57
N SER A 39 -36.82 8.38 -1.69
CA SER A 39 -36.04 7.16 -1.96
C SER A 39 -36.45 6.48 -3.27
N LEU A 40 -35.63 5.53 -3.71
CA LEU A 40 -35.90 4.67 -4.86
C LEU A 40 -36.32 3.27 -4.38
N PHE A 41 -37.39 2.71 -4.95
CA PHE A 41 -37.93 1.40 -4.56
C PHE A 41 -38.26 0.47 -5.75
N ASP A 42 -38.32 -0.82 -5.42
CA ASP A 42 -38.79 -1.91 -6.28
C ASP A 42 -37.87 -2.17 -7.47
N PHE A 43 -38.25 -1.68 -8.66
CA PHE A 43 -37.47 -1.77 -9.91
C PHE A 43 -37.42 -0.39 -10.57
N SER A 44 -37.54 0.69 -9.78
CA SER A 44 -37.35 2.04 -10.30
C SER A 44 -35.91 2.25 -10.73
N ARG A 45 -35.71 3.27 -11.56
CA ARG A 45 -34.39 3.64 -12.05
C ARG A 45 -34.23 5.14 -11.98
N GLY A 46 -33.02 5.53 -11.67
CA GLY A 46 -32.53 6.86 -11.83
C GLY A 46 -32.43 7.33 -13.29
N GLY A 47 -32.18 8.61 -13.47
CA GLY A 47 -31.95 9.27 -14.75
C GLY A 47 -30.56 9.88 -14.79
N ASN A 48 -29.89 9.80 -15.94
CA ASN A 48 -28.54 10.35 -16.09
C ASN A 48 -28.55 11.88 -16.14
N ASP A 49 -28.18 12.51 -15.04
CA ASP A 49 -28.32 13.93 -14.77
C ASP A 49 -26.99 14.68 -14.87
N THR A 50 -27.08 15.97 -15.15
CA THR A 50 -25.91 16.85 -15.27
C THR A 50 -26.03 18.06 -14.36
N PHE A 51 -25.06 18.25 -13.48
CA PHE A 51 -25.01 19.31 -12.48
C PHE A 51 -23.91 20.31 -12.78
N THR A 52 -24.23 21.60 -12.63
CA THR A 52 -23.27 22.72 -12.80
C THR A 52 -23.40 23.75 -11.69
N GLU A 53 -22.28 24.30 -11.24
CA GLU A 53 -22.23 25.44 -10.31
C GLU A 53 -21.95 26.74 -11.06
N ASN A 54 -22.74 27.80 -10.84
CA ASN A 54 -22.51 29.09 -11.53
C ASN A 54 -21.81 30.14 -10.68
N GLU A 55 -21.92 30.07 -9.35
CA GLU A 55 -21.39 31.08 -8.43
C GLU A 55 -20.78 30.39 -7.19
N PRO A 56 -19.70 30.93 -6.59
CA PRO A 56 -19.11 30.34 -5.38
C PRO A 56 -20.12 30.28 -4.21
N SER A 57 -20.35 29.09 -3.66
CA SER A 57 -21.27 28.84 -2.54
C SER A 57 -20.96 27.48 -1.87
N THR A 58 -21.82 27.08 -0.94
CA THR A 58 -21.85 25.71 -0.40
C THR A 58 -22.97 24.93 -1.08
N TYR A 59 -22.62 23.93 -1.89
CA TYR A 59 -23.56 23.13 -2.68
C TYR A 59 -23.76 21.73 -2.10
N THR A 60 -24.98 21.21 -2.24
CA THR A 60 -25.31 19.80 -2.01
C THR A 60 -26.06 19.26 -3.23
N LEU A 61 -25.52 18.25 -3.89
CA LEU A 61 -26.03 17.72 -5.14
C LEU A 61 -26.39 16.25 -4.93
N TYR A 62 -27.58 15.85 -5.35
CA TYR A 62 -28.01 14.46 -5.35
C TYR A 62 -28.34 14.11 -6.79
N GLY A 63 -27.63 13.13 -7.35
CA GLY A 63 -27.98 12.57 -8.64
C GLY A 63 -29.36 11.93 -8.57
N GLU A 64 -29.49 10.83 -7.83
CA GLU A 64 -30.75 10.10 -7.85
C GLU A 64 -31.69 10.38 -6.68
N ALA A 65 -31.27 10.08 -5.46
CA ALA A 65 -32.13 10.14 -4.28
C ALA A 65 -31.48 10.92 -3.15
N VAL A 66 -32.27 11.80 -2.51
CA VAL A 66 -31.86 12.35 -1.19
C VAL A 66 -31.82 11.25 -0.13
N GLY A 67 -32.69 10.24 -0.26
CA GLY A 67 -32.76 9.08 0.62
C GLY A 67 -31.98 7.88 0.09
N SER A 68 -32.55 6.70 0.30
CA SER A 68 -31.89 5.41 0.03
C SER A 68 -32.42 4.70 -1.21
N MET A 69 -31.71 3.65 -1.61
CA MET A 69 -32.08 2.74 -2.69
C MET A 69 -32.31 1.32 -2.17
N PHE A 70 -33.40 0.70 -2.60
CA PHE A 70 -33.87 -0.60 -2.08
C PHE A 70 -34.28 -1.56 -3.20
N ASN A 71 -34.41 -2.84 -2.87
CA ASN A 71 -34.87 -3.91 -3.76
C ASN A 71 -33.98 -4.09 -5.01
N PHE A 72 -34.46 -3.75 -6.21
CA PHE A 72 -33.76 -3.95 -7.49
C PHE A 72 -33.62 -2.63 -8.27
N THR A 73 -33.50 -1.54 -7.53
CA THR A 73 -33.34 -0.20 -8.11
C THR A 73 -32.00 -0.08 -8.83
N ARG A 74 -31.90 0.91 -9.72
CA ARG A 74 -30.65 1.21 -10.41
C ARG A 74 -30.42 2.71 -10.46
N GLY A 75 -29.19 3.10 -10.18
CA GLY A 75 -28.64 4.41 -10.44
C GLY A 75 -28.57 4.74 -11.92
N GLY A 76 -28.52 6.02 -12.22
CA GLY A 76 -28.12 6.60 -13.50
C GLY A 76 -26.65 6.94 -13.48
N ASP A 77 -26.08 7.23 -14.66
CA ASP A 77 -24.68 7.65 -14.76
C ASP A 77 -24.66 9.19 -14.85
N ASP A 78 -24.35 9.85 -13.75
CA ASP A 78 -24.47 11.29 -13.56
C ASP A 78 -23.15 12.03 -13.78
N THR A 79 -23.27 13.32 -14.08
CA THR A 79 -22.11 14.17 -14.35
C THR A 79 -22.17 15.45 -13.53
N PHE A 80 -21.19 15.62 -12.65
CA PHE A 80 -21.04 16.78 -11.79
C PHE A 80 -19.87 17.65 -12.28
N THR A 81 -20.16 18.87 -12.69
CA THR A 81 -19.13 19.88 -13.01
C THR A 81 -19.13 20.95 -11.91
N THR A 82 -18.15 20.85 -11.01
CA THR A 82 -18.14 21.56 -9.72
C THR A 82 -16.81 22.26 -9.47
N GLY A 83 -16.66 22.83 -8.27
CA GLY A 83 -15.36 23.28 -7.77
C GLY A 83 -14.99 24.67 -8.28
N LEU A 84 -15.92 25.62 -8.17
CA LEU A 84 -15.60 27.04 -8.30
C LEU A 84 -14.63 27.48 -7.19
N SER A 85 -13.82 28.51 -7.43
CA SER A 85 -12.89 28.97 -6.40
C SER A 85 -13.63 29.46 -5.16
N SER A 86 -13.18 29.02 -3.97
CA SER A 86 -13.83 29.31 -2.69
C SER A 86 -15.24 28.70 -2.52
N SER A 87 -15.54 27.58 -3.20
CA SER A 87 -16.75 26.78 -2.95
C SER A 87 -16.50 25.59 -2.04
N THR A 88 -17.59 25.10 -1.45
CA THR A 88 -17.64 23.80 -0.79
C THR A 88 -18.73 22.98 -1.45
N THR A 89 -18.45 21.75 -1.85
CA THR A 89 -19.41 20.92 -2.57
C THR A 89 -19.47 19.54 -1.96
N THR A 90 -20.70 19.09 -1.68
CA THR A 90 -20.99 17.68 -1.38
C THR A 90 -21.86 17.15 -2.51
N ALA A 91 -21.46 16.08 -3.18
CA ALA A 91 -22.34 15.41 -4.11
C ALA A 91 -22.41 13.90 -3.87
N TYR A 92 -23.60 13.37 -4.12
CA TYR A 92 -23.94 11.97 -4.08
C TYR A 92 -24.33 11.60 -5.51
N GLY A 93 -23.63 10.63 -6.10
CA GLY A 93 -23.96 10.14 -7.43
C GLY A 93 -25.34 9.50 -7.41
N ASP A 94 -25.55 8.49 -6.56
CA ASP A 94 -26.88 7.88 -6.46
C ASP A 94 -27.68 8.27 -5.22
N ALA A 95 -27.42 7.58 -4.11
CA ALA A 95 -28.21 7.68 -2.89
C ALA A 95 -27.52 8.58 -1.87
N GLY A 96 -28.26 9.56 -1.34
CA GLY A 96 -27.85 10.33 -0.18
C GLY A 96 -27.76 9.51 1.11
N GLY A 97 -28.37 8.33 1.14
CA GLY A 97 -28.32 7.35 2.24
C GLY A 97 -27.76 6.01 1.79
N ASP A 98 -28.36 4.92 2.30
CA ASP A 98 -27.89 3.56 2.02
C ASP A 98 -28.32 3.00 0.64
N LEU A 99 -27.50 2.09 0.11
CA LEU A 99 -27.85 1.13 -0.95
C LEU A 99 -28.06 -0.26 -0.32
N SER A 100 -29.12 -0.97 -0.72
CA SER A 100 -29.46 -2.25 -0.08
C SER A 100 -30.20 -3.23 -1.00
N ASP A 101 -30.36 -4.47 -0.51
CA ASP A 101 -30.96 -5.60 -1.22
C ASP A 101 -30.20 -6.00 -2.48
N HIS A 102 -30.66 -5.63 -3.66
CA HIS A 102 -30.02 -5.89 -4.96
C HIS A 102 -29.99 -4.60 -5.79
N SER A 103 -30.02 -3.45 -5.12
CA SER A 103 -29.85 -2.16 -5.76
C SER A 103 -28.50 -2.09 -6.43
N LYS A 104 -28.42 -1.32 -7.51
CA LYS A 104 -27.15 -1.02 -8.16
C LYS A 104 -27.00 0.48 -8.25
N GLY A 105 -25.83 1.00 -7.97
CA GLY A 105 -25.54 2.34 -8.38
C GLY A 105 -25.11 2.42 -9.85
N GLY A 106 -24.85 3.64 -10.30
CA GLY A 106 -24.44 4.00 -11.66
C GLY A 106 -23.01 4.52 -11.69
N ASN A 107 -22.50 4.77 -12.89
CA ASN A 107 -21.10 5.13 -13.08
C ASN A 107 -20.96 6.65 -13.22
N ASP A 108 -20.72 7.32 -12.10
CA ASP A 108 -20.76 8.77 -11.96
C ASP A 108 -19.43 9.45 -12.27
N THR A 109 -19.52 10.67 -12.79
CA THR A 109 -18.34 11.47 -13.12
C THR A 109 -18.38 12.80 -12.38
N PHE A 110 -17.42 12.98 -11.48
CA PHE A 110 -17.17 14.23 -10.78
C PHE A 110 -15.98 14.94 -11.43
N SER A 111 -16.16 16.18 -11.85
CA SER A 111 -15.10 16.96 -12.49
C SER A 111 -15.02 18.37 -11.94
N SER A 112 -13.79 18.82 -11.65
CA SER A 112 -13.55 20.17 -11.17
C SER A 112 -12.75 21.00 -12.18
N GLU A 113 -13.17 22.25 -12.39
CA GLU A 113 -12.36 23.21 -13.13
C GLU A 113 -11.11 23.65 -12.35
N ARG A 114 -10.23 24.41 -13.02
CA ARG A 114 -9.02 24.96 -12.40
C ARG A 114 -9.37 26.06 -11.40
N SER A 115 -9.48 25.70 -10.13
CA SER A 115 -9.87 26.59 -9.03
C SER A 115 -8.92 26.56 -7.84
N ARG A 116 -9.14 27.47 -6.89
CA ARG A 116 -8.35 27.57 -5.64
C ARG A 116 -9.24 27.56 -4.40
N GLN A 117 -8.72 27.00 -3.31
CA GLN A 117 -9.41 26.92 -2.02
C GLN A 117 -10.81 26.29 -2.16
N VAL A 118 -10.85 25.04 -2.61
CA VAL A 118 -12.09 24.29 -2.85
C VAL A 118 -12.12 23.11 -1.89
N ASP A 119 -13.24 22.89 -1.23
CA ASP A 119 -13.48 21.74 -0.38
C ASP A 119 -14.56 20.85 -1.01
N ASN A 120 -14.18 19.65 -1.44
CA ASN A 120 -15.10 18.73 -2.10
C ASN A 120 -15.25 17.43 -1.32
N THR A 121 -16.48 16.93 -1.25
CA THR A 121 -16.80 15.59 -0.77
C THR A 121 -17.70 14.92 -1.79
N PHE A 122 -17.29 13.78 -2.30
CA PHE A 122 -18.04 13.02 -3.30
C PHE A 122 -18.25 11.59 -2.82
N TYR A 123 -19.47 11.12 -2.97
CA TYR A 123 -19.87 9.73 -2.80
C TYR A 123 -20.34 9.28 -4.19
N GLY A 124 -19.74 8.25 -4.76
CA GLY A 124 -20.19 7.68 -6.01
C GLY A 124 -21.59 7.11 -5.85
N ASP A 125 -21.75 5.98 -5.15
CA ASP A 125 -23.09 5.39 -5.04
C ASP A 125 -23.86 5.78 -3.77
N ALA A 126 -23.33 5.45 -2.60
CA ALA A 126 -24.03 5.54 -1.32
C ALA A 126 -23.38 6.56 -0.39
N GLY A 127 -24.13 7.59 -0.01
CA GLY A 127 -23.74 8.48 1.08
C GLY A 127 -23.69 7.79 2.45
N GLY A 128 -24.34 6.64 2.58
CA GLY A 128 -24.36 5.78 3.75
C GLY A 128 -23.69 4.43 3.49
N ASN A 129 -24.38 3.36 3.86
CA ASN A 129 -23.86 1.98 3.80
C ASN A 129 -24.30 1.25 2.54
N MET A 130 -23.57 0.20 2.20
CA MET A 130 -23.94 -0.77 1.17
C MET A 130 -24.15 -2.16 1.77
N LEU A 131 -25.37 -2.69 1.63
CA LEU A 131 -25.83 -3.89 2.35
C LEU A 131 -26.48 -4.92 1.42
N GLY A 132 -26.62 -6.16 1.88
CA GLY A 132 -27.25 -7.23 1.11
C GLY A 132 -26.42 -7.66 -0.10
N HIS A 133 -27.00 -7.61 -1.29
CA HIS A 133 -26.35 -7.85 -2.59
C HIS A 133 -26.27 -6.55 -3.42
N ALA A 134 -26.21 -5.40 -2.75
CA ALA A 134 -26.01 -4.12 -3.42
C ALA A 134 -24.69 -4.14 -4.23
N GLN A 135 -24.67 -3.42 -5.34
CA GLN A 135 -23.48 -3.27 -6.16
C GLN A 135 -23.27 -1.81 -6.48
N GLY A 136 -22.07 -1.29 -6.26
CA GLY A 136 -21.71 0.06 -6.66
C GLY A 136 -21.22 0.14 -8.11
N GLY A 137 -21.04 1.37 -8.57
CA GLY A 137 -20.67 1.73 -9.93
C GLY A 137 -19.18 1.97 -10.09
N ASP A 138 -18.71 2.06 -11.34
CA ASP A 138 -17.32 2.45 -11.58
C ASP A 138 -17.25 3.98 -11.76
N ASP A 139 -16.90 4.68 -10.69
CA ASP A 139 -16.95 6.13 -10.58
C ASP A 139 -15.63 6.81 -10.92
N THR A 140 -15.73 8.05 -11.35
CA THR A 140 -14.58 8.81 -11.82
C THR A 140 -14.56 10.20 -11.22
N PHE A 141 -13.52 10.49 -10.45
CA PHE A 141 -13.26 11.81 -9.91
C PHE A 141 -12.02 12.46 -10.53
N LEU A 142 -12.22 13.57 -11.25
CA LEU A 142 -11.18 14.30 -11.95
C LEU A 142 -11.05 15.73 -11.42
N THR A 143 -10.04 15.95 -10.58
CA THR A 143 -9.79 17.29 -10.04
C THR A 143 -8.63 18.00 -10.73
N SER A 144 -8.77 19.32 -10.87
CA SER A 144 -7.71 20.17 -11.41
C SER A 144 -7.46 21.43 -10.58
N THR A 145 -7.86 21.43 -9.31
CA THR A 145 -7.71 22.57 -8.40
C THR A 145 -6.28 22.70 -7.88
N ALA A 146 -6.01 23.83 -7.21
CA ALA A 146 -4.73 24.08 -6.55
C ALA A 146 -4.83 24.97 -5.33
N GLN A 147 -3.81 24.90 -4.47
CA GLN A 147 -3.57 25.81 -3.33
C GLN A 147 -4.68 25.83 -2.27
N GLY A 148 -4.52 24.95 -1.29
CA GLY A 148 -5.39 24.87 -0.11
C GLY A 148 -6.76 24.28 -0.45
N ALA A 149 -6.81 23.39 -1.43
CA ALA A 149 -7.99 22.57 -1.69
C ALA A 149 -7.93 21.28 -0.89
N THR A 150 -9.11 20.80 -0.48
CA THR A 150 -9.32 19.53 0.21
C THR A 150 -10.32 18.72 -0.59
N HIS A 151 -9.98 17.48 -0.91
CA HIS A 151 -10.88 16.59 -1.64
C HIS A 151 -11.00 15.27 -0.89
N THR A 152 -12.23 14.85 -0.61
CA THR A 152 -12.55 13.52 -0.09
C THR A 152 -13.45 12.82 -1.09
N PHE A 153 -13.09 11.62 -1.51
CA PHE A 153 -13.88 10.81 -2.40
C PHE A 153 -14.08 9.43 -1.78
N TYR A 154 -15.33 8.99 -1.80
CA TYR A 154 -15.76 7.64 -1.52
C TYR A 154 -16.26 7.12 -2.85
N GLY A 155 -15.67 6.05 -3.37
CA GLY A 155 -16.12 5.43 -4.60
C GLY A 155 -17.52 4.85 -4.40
N ASP A 156 -17.66 3.79 -3.62
CA ASP A 156 -18.99 3.20 -3.43
C ASP A 156 -19.76 3.70 -2.21
N ALA A 157 -19.26 3.43 -1.01
CA ALA A 157 -19.98 3.62 0.25
C ALA A 157 -19.28 4.62 1.17
N GLY A 158 -19.98 5.70 1.53
CA GLY A 158 -19.53 6.66 2.54
C GLY A 158 -19.41 6.07 3.96
N GLY A 159 -20.04 4.93 4.21
CA GLY A 159 -20.07 4.20 5.47
C GLY A 159 -19.47 2.80 5.36
N GLU A 160 -20.24 1.79 5.77
CA GLU A 160 -19.80 0.39 5.78
C GLU A 160 -20.29 -0.40 4.55
N MET A 161 -19.54 -1.44 4.21
CA MET A 161 -19.96 -2.48 3.26
C MET A 161 -20.09 -3.83 3.97
N SER A 162 -21.22 -4.52 3.75
CA SER A 162 -21.48 -5.80 4.42
C SER A 162 -22.31 -6.79 3.60
N ASP A 163 -22.50 -7.98 4.16
CA ASP A 163 -23.23 -9.11 3.57
C ASP A 163 -22.58 -9.65 2.29
N HIS A 164 -23.11 -9.34 1.12
CA HIS A 164 -22.64 -9.78 -0.19
C HIS A 164 -22.53 -8.58 -1.13
N SER A 165 -22.36 -7.37 -0.57
CA SER A 165 -22.16 -6.15 -1.34
C SER A 165 -20.90 -6.25 -2.19
N LYS A 166 -20.88 -5.50 -3.30
CA LYS A 166 -19.72 -5.41 -4.19
C LYS A 166 -19.49 -3.95 -4.53
N GLY A 167 -18.28 -3.46 -4.37
CA GLY A 167 -17.94 -2.18 -4.93
C GLY A 167 -17.62 -2.25 -6.42
N GLY A 168 -17.44 -1.08 -7.01
CA GLY A 168 -17.01 -0.87 -8.38
C GLY A 168 -15.55 -0.45 -8.45
N ASN A 169 -15.04 -0.30 -9.66
CA ASN A 169 -13.62 0.00 -9.88
C ASN A 169 -13.46 1.50 -10.15
N ASP A 170 -13.06 2.24 -9.12
CA ASP A 170 -13.11 3.68 -9.07
C ASP A 170 -11.79 4.34 -9.45
N THR A 171 -11.90 5.54 -10.00
CA THR A 171 -10.74 6.29 -10.48
C THR A 171 -10.73 7.69 -9.91
N PHE A 172 -9.70 8.02 -9.13
CA PHE A 172 -9.48 9.37 -8.63
C PHE A 172 -8.15 9.97 -9.10
N GLN A 173 -8.26 11.13 -9.77
CA GLN A 173 -7.15 12.02 -10.01
C GLN A 173 -7.16 13.21 -9.05
N GLY A 174 -6.18 13.23 -8.14
CA GLY A 174 -5.99 14.29 -7.15
C GLY A 174 -5.56 15.64 -7.75
N SER A 175 -5.42 16.63 -6.89
CA SER A 175 -5.07 18.02 -7.24
C SER A 175 -3.67 18.43 -6.80
N ARG A 176 -3.10 19.45 -7.46
CA ARG A 176 -1.75 19.98 -7.17
C ARG A 176 -1.80 20.87 -5.93
N GLN A 177 -0.86 20.80 -4.99
CA GLN A 177 -0.89 21.66 -3.78
C GLN A 177 -2.20 21.54 -2.98
N ALA A 178 -2.73 20.32 -2.88
CA ALA A 178 -3.99 19.97 -2.24
C ALA A 178 -3.82 18.81 -1.26
N THR A 179 -4.80 18.63 -0.38
CA THR A 179 -4.97 17.41 0.42
C THR A 179 -6.05 16.57 -0.25
N ASN A 180 -5.72 15.32 -0.59
CA ASN A 180 -6.63 14.38 -1.23
C ASN A 180 -6.77 13.15 -0.31
N THR A 181 -8.01 12.72 -0.06
CA THR A 181 -8.33 11.47 0.63
C THR A 181 -9.25 10.66 -0.27
N PHE A 182 -8.86 9.42 -0.57
CA PHE A 182 -9.65 8.49 -1.35
C PHE A 182 -9.94 7.26 -0.50
N PHE A 183 -11.20 6.87 -0.46
CA PHE A 183 -11.66 5.53 -0.10
C PHE A 183 -12.21 4.95 -1.40
N GLY A 184 -11.62 3.88 -1.91
CA GLY A 184 -12.13 3.20 -3.09
C GLY A 184 -13.53 2.67 -2.81
N ASP A 185 -13.66 1.67 -1.94
CA ASP A 185 -14.99 1.11 -1.67
C ASP A 185 -15.72 1.73 -0.47
N ALA A 186 -15.19 1.55 0.73
CA ALA A 186 -15.89 1.82 1.99
C ALA A 186 -15.16 2.87 2.83
N GLY A 187 -15.88 3.94 3.17
CA GLY A 187 -15.40 4.99 4.08
C GLY A 187 -15.13 4.52 5.51
N SER A 188 -15.62 3.34 5.89
CA SER A 188 -15.45 2.71 7.20
C SER A 188 -15.06 1.23 7.05
N ASN A 189 -15.88 0.30 7.53
CA ASN A 189 -15.51 -1.12 7.64
C ASN A 189 -16.10 -1.95 6.49
N MET A 190 -15.43 -3.07 6.20
CA MET A 190 -15.92 -4.14 5.34
C MET A 190 -16.09 -5.45 6.11
N SER A 191 -17.24 -6.12 5.92
CA SER A 191 -17.58 -7.34 6.67
C SER A 191 -18.48 -8.30 5.89
N GLY A 192 -18.81 -9.44 6.48
CA GLY A 192 -19.55 -10.52 5.82
C GLY A 192 -18.75 -11.12 4.67
N HIS A 193 -19.29 -11.06 3.46
CA HIS A 193 -18.66 -11.44 2.20
C HIS A 193 -18.67 -10.25 1.22
N ALA A 194 -18.60 -9.02 1.75
CA ALA A 194 -18.38 -7.84 0.94
C ALA A 194 -17.10 -8.01 0.12
N GLN A 195 -17.11 -7.50 -1.10
CA GLN A 195 -15.96 -7.52 -1.99
C GLN A 195 -15.72 -6.10 -2.50
N GLY A 196 -14.49 -5.63 -2.36
CA GLY A 196 -14.08 -4.36 -2.91
C GLY A 196 -13.68 -4.43 -4.39
N GLY A 197 -13.48 -3.27 -4.98
CA GLY A 197 -13.14 -3.05 -6.37
C GLY A 197 -11.65 -2.87 -6.61
N ASP A 198 -11.23 -2.87 -7.88
CA ASP A 198 -9.84 -2.56 -8.22
C ASP A 198 -9.72 -1.05 -8.52
N ASP A 199 -9.26 -0.26 -7.55
CA ASP A 199 -9.30 1.20 -7.60
C ASP A 199 -7.99 1.83 -8.06
N SER A 200 -8.09 3.05 -8.58
CA SER A 200 -6.94 3.77 -9.10
C SER A 200 -6.85 5.21 -8.61
N PHE A 201 -5.73 5.52 -7.97
CA PHE A 201 -5.38 6.88 -7.59
C PHE A 201 -4.20 7.44 -8.38
N THR A 202 -4.37 8.59 -9.00
CA THR A 202 -3.27 9.37 -9.58
C THR A 202 -3.08 10.68 -8.83
N SER A 203 -1.97 10.78 -8.10
CA SER A 203 -1.58 12.01 -7.40
C SER A 203 -1.08 13.11 -8.35
N ARG A 204 -0.93 14.32 -7.81
CA ARG A 204 -0.34 15.48 -8.51
C ARG A 204 0.77 16.12 -7.69
N THR A 205 1.53 17.03 -8.29
CA THR A 205 2.70 17.59 -7.61
C THR A 205 2.36 18.40 -6.35
N ASP A 206 3.28 18.41 -5.38
CA ASP A 206 3.15 19.13 -4.10
C ASP A 206 1.86 18.78 -3.31
N SER A 207 1.31 17.59 -3.46
CA SER A 207 0.07 17.17 -2.78
C SER A 207 0.33 16.31 -1.54
N LEU A 208 -0.64 16.30 -0.61
CA LEU A 208 -0.74 15.33 0.47
C LEU A 208 -1.86 14.36 0.11
N ASN A 209 -1.58 13.07 0.08
CA ASN A 209 -2.54 12.06 -0.35
C ASN A 209 -2.65 10.96 0.72
N ILE A 210 -3.89 10.58 1.02
CA ILE A 210 -4.22 9.39 1.80
C ILE A 210 -5.12 8.54 0.90
N PHE A 211 -4.72 7.31 0.65
CA PHE A 211 -5.45 6.35 -0.17
C PHE A 211 -5.72 5.12 0.68
N TYR A 212 -6.99 4.74 0.75
CA TYR A 212 -7.45 3.43 1.17
C TYR A 212 -8.05 2.82 -0.09
N GLY A 213 -7.57 1.66 -0.51
CA GLY A 213 -8.16 0.92 -1.62
C GLY A 213 -9.56 0.51 -1.25
N ASP A 214 -9.73 -0.48 -0.37
CA ASP A 214 -11.10 -0.88 -0.05
C ASP A 214 -11.70 -0.20 1.18
N ALA A 215 -11.14 -0.43 2.36
CA ALA A 215 -11.74 -0.05 3.64
C ALA A 215 -10.95 1.06 4.36
N GLY A 216 -11.60 2.19 4.64
CA GLY A 216 -11.05 3.23 5.50
C GLY A 216 -10.82 2.79 6.96
N GLY A 217 -11.41 1.67 7.37
CA GLY A 217 -11.35 1.07 8.70
C GLY A 217 -10.93 -0.40 8.66
N ASP A 218 -11.68 -1.27 9.36
CA ASP A 218 -11.34 -2.69 9.50
C ASP A 218 -11.99 -3.56 8.41
N MET A 219 -11.32 -4.66 8.07
CA MET A 219 -11.84 -5.77 7.28
C MET A 219 -11.99 -7.05 8.12
N SER A 220 -13.11 -7.75 7.99
CA SER A 220 -13.47 -8.88 8.86
C SER A 220 -14.38 -9.90 8.18
N ASP A 221 -14.72 -10.96 8.90
CA ASP A 221 -15.45 -12.12 8.39
C ASP A 221 -14.79 -12.77 7.17
N HIS A 222 -15.38 -12.66 5.98
CA HIS A 222 -14.89 -13.22 4.71
C HIS A 222 -14.85 -12.12 3.64
N SER A 223 -14.67 -10.87 4.05
CA SER A 223 -14.50 -9.76 3.12
C SER A 223 -13.26 -9.97 2.25
N LYS A 224 -13.28 -9.37 1.06
CA LYS A 224 -12.16 -9.41 0.13
C LYS A 224 -11.90 -8.01 -0.38
N GLY A 225 -10.65 -7.59 -0.35
CA GLY A 225 -10.23 -6.40 -1.07
C GLY A 225 -10.01 -6.68 -2.55
N GLY A 226 -9.85 -5.61 -3.31
CA GLY A 226 -9.48 -5.61 -4.71
C GLY A 226 -8.02 -5.22 -4.90
N ASN A 227 -7.58 -5.20 -6.15
CA ASN A 227 -6.18 -4.96 -6.49
C ASN A 227 -5.98 -3.50 -6.89
N ASP A 228 -5.50 -2.69 -5.98
CA ASP A 228 -5.47 -1.25 -6.10
C ASP A 228 -4.19 -0.71 -6.71
N THR A 229 -4.30 0.46 -7.32
CA THR A 229 -3.18 1.11 -7.99
C THR A 229 -3.02 2.56 -7.58
N PHE A 230 -1.92 2.87 -6.89
CA PHE A 230 -1.50 4.23 -6.60
C PHE A 230 -0.34 4.68 -7.50
N THR A 231 -0.55 5.79 -8.21
CA THR A 231 0.48 6.49 -8.99
C THR A 231 0.88 7.83 -8.35
N GLY A 232 2.07 7.84 -7.75
CA GLY A 232 2.72 8.97 -7.11
C GLY A 232 3.30 10.01 -8.07
N SER A 233 3.46 11.24 -7.57
CA SER A 233 3.93 12.40 -8.34
C SER A 233 5.06 13.14 -7.64
N PHE A 234 5.77 13.98 -8.38
CA PHE A 234 6.86 14.78 -7.84
C PHE A 234 6.44 15.62 -6.64
N PHE A 235 7.26 15.63 -5.60
CA PHE A 235 7.06 16.45 -4.40
C PHE A 235 5.76 16.13 -3.63
N SER A 236 5.10 14.99 -3.90
CA SER A 236 3.91 14.56 -3.17
C SER A 236 4.26 13.69 -1.95
N THR A 237 3.47 13.84 -0.89
CA THR A 237 3.49 12.95 0.29
C THR A 237 2.32 11.99 0.16
N ALA A 238 2.54 10.72 0.47
CA ALA A 238 1.54 9.67 0.35
C ALA A 238 1.52 8.78 1.59
N THR A 239 0.32 8.50 2.06
CA THR A 239 0.00 7.33 2.89
C THR A 239 -0.92 6.45 2.06
N PHE A 240 -0.50 5.21 1.84
CA PHE A 240 -1.22 4.22 1.06
C PHE A 240 -1.52 3.03 1.96
N PHE A 241 -2.78 2.63 1.99
CA PHE A 241 -3.26 1.35 2.48
C PHE A 241 -3.86 0.69 1.24
N GLY A 242 -3.41 -0.51 0.88
CA GLY A 242 -4.04 -1.28 -0.17
C GLY A 242 -5.45 -1.61 0.24
N ASP A 243 -5.65 -2.53 1.18
CA ASP A 243 -7.03 -2.86 1.55
C ASP A 243 -7.57 -2.08 2.75
N ALA A 244 -6.94 -2.21 3.92
CA ALA A 244 -7.54 -1.79 5.19
C ALA A 244 -6.73 -0.70 5.89
N GLY A 245 -7.35 0.46 6.12
CA GLY A 245 -6.80 1.52 6.96
C GLY A 245 -6.60 1.11 8.43
N GLY A 246 -7.32 0.09 8.87
CA GLY A 246 -7.28 -0.51 10.20
C GLY A 246 -6.74 -1.93 10.19
N ASN A 247 -7.47 -2.85 10.82
CA ASN A 247 -7.07 -4.24 10.99
C ASN A 247 -7.76 -5.16 9.98
N MET A 248 -7.13 -6.30 9.71
CA MET A 248 -7.72 -7.42 8.99
C MET A 248 -7.84 -8.65 9.90
N SER A 249 -9.00 -9.29 9.90
CA SER A 249 -9.32 -10.38 10.84
C SER A 249 -10.22 -11.45 10.25
N ASP A 250 -10.44 -12.53 11.02
CA ASP A 250 -11.24 -13.69 10.64
C ASP A 250 -10.73 -14.39 9.38
N HIS A 251 -11.44 -14.32 8.25
CA HIS A 251 -11.05 -14.89 6.95
C HIS A 251 -10.98 -13.80 5.87
N ALA A 252 -10.81 -12.54 6.27
CA ALA A 252 -10.57 -11.44 5.34
C ALA A 252 -9.35 -11.73 4.45
N GLN A 253 -9.41 -11.27 3.20
CA GLN A 253 -8.33 -11.42 2.22
C GLN A 253 -8.08 -10.06 1.60
N GLY A 254 -6.82 -9.64 1.60
CA GLY A 254 -6.41 -8.47 0.84
C GLY A 254 -6.12 -8.81 -0.62
N GLY A 255 -5.95 -7.77 -1.42
CA GLY A 255 -5.66 -7.79 -2.85
C GLY A 255 -4.17 -7.65 -3.14
N ASP A 256 -3.80 -7.86 -4.40
CA ASP A 256 -2.39 -7.64 -4.82
C ASP A 256 -2.24 -6.20 -5.34
N ASP A 257 -1.63 -5.34 -4.54
CA ASP A 257 -1.61 -3.90 -4.75
C ASP A 257 -0.36 -3.38 -5.44
N LEU A 258 -0.53 -2.25 -6.13
CA LEU A 258 0.53 -1.62 -6.89
C LEU A 258 0.70 -0.16 -6.52
N TYR A 259 1.86 0.16 -5.94
CA TYR A 259 2.31 1.53 -5.85
C TYR A 259 3.50 1.79 -6.77
N THR A 260 3.41 2.87 -7.54
CA THR A 260 4.54 3.43 -8.29
C THR A 260 4.60 4.94 -8.15
N ASP A 261 5.77 5.55 -8.28
CA ASP A 261 5.87 7.01 -8.35
C ASP A 261 6.91 7.53 -9.35
N SER A 262 6.92 8.86 -9.51
CA SER A 262 7.68 9.54 -10.57
C SER A 262 8.85 10.43 -10.10
N GLY A 263 9.26 10.38 -8.83
CA GLY A 263 10.55 10.91 -8.35
C GLY A 263 10.48 12.24 -7.61
N GLY A 264 11.64 12.79 -7.24
CA GLY A 264 11.79 14.10 -6.57
C GLY A 264 12.11 14.01 -5.07
N GLU A 265 12.69 15.08 -4.52
CA GLU A 265 12.95 15.19 -3.07
C GLU A 265 11.63 15.36 -2.31
N ILE A 266 11.22 14.35 -1.54
CA ILE A 266 9.98 14.38 -0.74
C ILE A 266 10.28 14.09 0.74
N PRO A 267 9.43 14.50 1.70
CA PRO A 267 9.72 14.29 3.12
C PRO A 267 9.48 12.84 3.60
N SER A 268 8.34 12.24 3.24
CA SER A 268 7.97 10.90 3.75
C SER A 268 6.99 10.16 2.85
N LYS A 269 7.13 8.84 2.77
CA LYS A 269 6.14 7.90 2.22
C LYS A 269 5.92 6.79 3.25
N THR A 270 4.67 6.39 3.44
CA THR A 270 4.33 5.23 4.27
C THR A 270 3.30 4.40 3.54
N LEU A 271 3.59 3.13 3.38
CA LEU A 271 2.77 2.20 2.62
C LEU A 271 2.56 0.95 3.44
N TYR A 272 1.32 0.52 3.44
CA TYR A 272 0.87 -0.77 3.89
C TYR A 272 0.32 -1.43 2.63
N GLY A 273 0.82 -2.62 2.33
CA GLY A 273 0.24 -3.53 1.36
C GLY A 273 -1.22 -3.75 1.71
N ASP A 274 -1.53 -4.51 2.77
CA ASP A 274 -2.94 -4.71 3.14
C ASP A 274 -3.40 -3.86 4.33
N ALA A 275 -2.93 -4.18 5.54
CA ALA A 275 -3.49 -3.65 6.78
C ALA A 275 -2.61 -2.56 7.41
N GLY A 276 -3.19 -1.40 7.67
CA GLY A 276 -2.56 -0.33 8.44
C GLY A 276 -2.29 -0.68 9.91
N GLY A 277 -2.97 -1.71 10.43
CA GLY A 277 -2.92 -2.19 11.81
C GLY A 277 -2.48 -3.65 11.91
N ASP A 278 -3.29 -4.46 12.61
CA ASP A 278 -3.01 -5.87 12.86
C ASP A 278 -3.64 -6.77 11.78
N LEU A 279 -2.97 -7.89 11.47
CA LEU A 279 -3.50 -9.01 10.70
C LEU A 279 -3.68 -10.23 11.64
N SER A 280 -4.89 -10.79 11.72
CA SER A 280 -5.22 -11.81 12.74
C SER A 280 -6.25 -12.85 12.31
N GLY A 281 -6.47 -13.87 13.14
CA GLY A 281 -7.35 -14.99 12.82
C GLY A 281 -6.76 -15.86 11.70
N PHE A 282 -7.48 -16.01 10.60
CA PHE A 282 -7.06 -16.67 9.36
C PHE A 282 -7.00 -15.67 8.19
N ALA A 283 -6.91 -14.37 8.49
CA ALA A 283 -6.80 -13.34 7.48
C ALA A 283 -5.53 -13.53 6.65
N LYS A 284 -5.55 -13.03 5.42
CA LYS A 284 -4.43 -13.11 4.50
C LYS A 284 -4.19 -11.77 3.86
N GLY A 285 -2.93 -11.37 3.79
CA GLY A 285 -2.53 -10.32 2.88
C GLY A 285 -2.34 -10.84 1.46
N GLY A 286 -2.16 -9.90 0.54
CA GLY A 286 -1.89 -10.08 -0.87
C GLY A 286 -0.43 -9.90 -1.22
N ASN A 287 -0.10 -10.01 -2.51
CA ASN A 287 1.28 -9.92 -2.98
C ASN A 287 1.53 -8.54 -3.60
N ASP A 288 2.14 -7.66 -2.83
CA ASP A 288 2.19 -6.25 -3.14
C ASP A 288 3.46 -5.85 -3.87
N THR A 289 3.30 -4.88 -4.76
CA THR A 289 4.42 -4.32 -5.52
C THR A 289 4.58 -2.85 -5.24
N PHE A 290 5.64 -2.51 -4.52
CA PHE A 290 6.03 -1.14 -4.24
C PHE A 290 7.29 -0.73 -4.99
N THR A 291 7.17 0.29 -5.84
CA THR A 291 8.34 0.95 -6.45
C THR A 291 8.33 2.44 -6.16
N SER A 292 9.20 2.86 -5.23
CA SER A 292 9.46 4.27 -5.00
C SER A 292 10.64 4.80 -5.80
N THR A 293 10.57 6.09 -6.08
CA THR A 293 11.68 6.88 -6.58
C THR A 293 11.84 8.13 -5.71
N GLY A 294 13.02 8.27 -5.10
CA GLY A 294 13.36 9.38 -4.21
C GLY A 294 12.59 9.44 -2.88
N GLY A 295 13.04 10.34 -2.01
CA GLY A 295 12.42 10.68 -0.74
C GLY A 295 13.38 10.70 0.43
N ALA A 296 13.04 11.46 1.47
CA ALA A 296 13.85 11.53 2.67
C ALA A 296 13.61 10.30 3.52
N ARG A 297 12.35 9.97 3.82
CA ARG A 297 11.95 8.73 4.50
C ARG A 297 10.97 7.91 3.67
N VAL A 298 11.21 6.61 3.52
CA VAL A 298 10.28 5.66 2.89
C VAL A 298 10.09 4.50 3.85
N THR A 299 8.83 4.20 4.18
CA THR A 299 8.45 3.08 5.03
C THR A 299 7.50 2.18 4.28
N PHE A 300 7.82 0.89 4.24
CA PHE A 300 7.02 -0.16 3.64
C PHE A 300 6.74 -1.24 4.69
N TYR A 301 5.48 -1.66 4.74
CA TYR A 301 4.99 -2.89 5.34
C TYR A 301 4.23 -3.58 4.21
N GLY A 302 4.46 -4.86 3.97
CA GLY A 302 3.61 -5.68 3.13
C GLY A 302 2.27 -5.83 3.78
N ASP A 303 2.06 -6.82 4.63
CA ASP A 303 0.69 -7.11 5.05
C ASP A 303 0.19 -6.33 6.26
N ALA A 304 1.06 -6.00 7.22
CA ALA A 304 0.62 -5.43 8.49
C ALA A 304 1.54 -4.33 9.05
N GLY A 305 0.96 -3.14 9.24
CA GLY A 305 1.62 -2.02 9.91
C GLY A 305 1.98 -2.26 11.38
N ALA A 306 1.41 -3.30 12.00
CA ALA A 306 1.68 -3.68 13.38
C ALA A 306 1.96 -5.17 13.53
N ASN A 307 0.98 -5.97 13.98
CA ASN A 307 1.22 -7.37 14.34
C ASN A 307 0.51 -8.33 13.39
N MET A 308 1.18 -9.40 13.00
CA MET A 308 0.55 -10.62 12.51
C MET A 308 0.42 -11.64 13.64
N SER A 309 -0.75 -12.27 13.74
CA SER A 309 -1.03 -13.22 14.82
C SER A 309 -1.99 -14.34 14.45
N ASP A 310 -2.17 -15.29 15.37
CA ASP A 310 -3.00 -16.48 15.21
C ASP A 310 -2.56 -17.37 14.04
N ASP A 311 -3.38 -17.54 13.00
CA ASP A 311 -3.12 -18.34 11.79
C ASP A 311 -3.08 -17.47 10.53
N ALA A 312 -2.82 -16.15 10.71
CA ALA A 312 -2.67 -15.17 9.65
C ALA A 312 -1.53 -15.53 8.69
N ARG A 313 -1.64 -15.08 7.44
CA ARG A 313 -0.61 -15.30 6.41
C ARG A 313 -0.31 -14.01 5.68
N GLY A 314 0.97 -13.72 5.52
CA GLY A 314 1.42 -12.69 4.62
C GLY A 314 1.48 -13.16 3.17
N GLY A 315 1.67 -12.24 2.24
CA GLY A 315 1.91 -12.48 0.83
C GLY A 315 3.36 -12.23 0.44
N ASP A 316 3.70 -12.63 -0.79
CA ASP A 316 5.07 -12.55 -1.31
C ASP A 316 5.29 -11.16 -1.95
N ASP A 317 5.93 -10.24 -1.24
CA ASP A 317 6.00 -8.84 -1.62
C ASP A 317 7.25 -8.44 -2.39
N VAL A 318 7.13 -7.35 -3.15
CA VAL A 318 8.24 -6.76 -3.90
C VAL A 318 8.34 -5.27 -3.60
N ALA A 319 9.41 -4.86 -2.92
CA ALA A 319 9.62 -3.46 -2.57
C ALA A 319 10.95 -2.90 -3.08
N VAL A 320 10.91 -1.73 -3.72
CA VAL A 320 12.08 -0.95 -4.12
C VAL A 320 12.03 0.42 -3.44
N LEU A 321 12.86 0.60 -2.41
CA LEU A 321 12.86 1.75 -1.50
C LEU A 321 13.95 2.76 -1.88
N GLN A 322 13.69 3.69 -2.81
CA GLN A 322 14.71 4.65 -3.28
C GLN A 322 14.76 5.96 -2.49
N GLY A 323 14.41 5.94 -1.20
CA GLY A 323 14.60 7.07 -0.30
C GLY A 323 16.03 7.17 0.24
N THR A 324 16.28 8.15 1.13
CA THR A 324 17.55 8.29 1.86
C THR A 324 17.52 7.65 3.24
N ASP A 325 16.35 7.36 3.77
CA ASP A 325 16.09 6.67 5.04
C ASP A 325 14.95 5.70 4.75
N ASN A 326 15.30 4.44 4.56
CA ASN A 326 14.38 3.41 4.11
C ASN A 326 14.20 2.37 5.21
N LEU A 327 12.94 2.08 5.53
CA LEU A 327 12.54 1.01 6.44
C LEU A 327 11.57 0.09 5.69
N GLY A 328 11.91 -1.18 5.59
CA GLY A 328 11.06 -2.20 4.99
C GLY A 328 10.89 -3.38 5.94
N TYR A 329 9.65 -3.77 6.15
CA TYR A 329 9.25 -5.09 6.60
C TYR A 329 8.55 -5.73 5.41
N GLY A 330 8.89 -6.96 5.05
CA GLY A 330 8.12 -7.71 4.07
C GLY A 330 6.73 -7.91 4.61
N ASP A 331 6.51 -8.65 5.70
CA ASP A 331 5.13 -8.75 6.21
C ASP A 331 4.74 -7.69 7.25
N ALA A 332 5.47 -7.63 8.39
CA ALA A 332 4.93 -6.98 9.59
C ALA A 332 5.97 -6.47 10.58
N VAL A 333 5.56 -5.59 11.51
CA VAL A 333 6.48 -5.21 12.60
C VAL A 333 6.73 -6.38 13.54
N THR A 334 5.70 -7.13 13.93
CA THR A 334 5.91 -8.36 14.71
C THR A 334 5.01 -9.51 14.29
N MET A 335 5.53 -10.72 14.36
CA MET A 335 4.78 -11.95 14.09
C MET A 335 4.70 -12.82 15.34
N LEU A 336 3.48 -13.25 15.65
CA LEU A 336 3.14 -13.97 16.87
C LEU A 336 2.29 -15.20 16.57
N GLY A 337 2.22 -16.14 17.52
CA GLY A 337 1.29 -17.26 17.40
C GLY A 337 1.75 -18.25 16.32
N SER A 338 0.91 -18.55 15.34
CA SER A 338 1.23 -19.43 14.20
C SER A 338 1.17 -18.67 12.87
N ALA A 339 1.40 -17.35 12.92
CA ALA A 339 1.47 -16.51 11.73
C ALA A 339 2.57 -17.00 10.78
N VAL A 340 2.36 -16.84 9.48
CA VAL A 340 3.31 -17.24 8.44
C VAL A 340 3.57 -16.05 7.53
N GLY A 341 4.83 -15.71 7.32
CA GLY A 341 5.25 -14.66 6.40
C GLY A 341 5.34 -15.15 4.95
N GLY A 342 5.49 -14.22 4.02
CA GLY A 342 5.67 -14.46 2.59
C GLY A 342 7.14 -14.50 2.17
N ASP A 343 7.41 -14.98 0.95
CA ASP A 343 8.76 -14.98 0.37
C ASP A 343 9.04 -13.61 -0.31
N ASP A 344 9.70 -12.68 0.38
CA ASP A 344 9.78 -11.27 0.00
C ASP A 344 11.00 -10.87 -0.83
N ASN A 345 10.88 -9.78 -1.59
CA ASN A 345 11.97 -9.20 -2.37
C ASN A 345 12.12 -7.69 -2.12
N LEU A 346 13.00 -7.36 -1.19
CA LEU A 346 13.21 -5.98 -0.75
C LEU A 346 14.53 -5.43 -1.25
N THR A 347 14.49 -4.26 -1.89
CA THR A 347 15.66 -3.57 -2.44
C THR A 347 15.79 -2.17 -1.84
N GLY A 348 16.93 -1.92 -1.19
CA GLY A 348 17.28 -0.64 -0.61
C GLY A 348 17.64 0.46 -1.61
N GLY A 349 17.70 1.68 -1.10
CA GLY A 349 17.92 2.90 -1.87
C GLY A 349 19.37 3.08 -2.27
N ASN A 350 19.58 3.48 -3.52
CA ASN A 350 20.90 3.82 -4.03
C ASN A 350 21.23 5.29 -3.79
N LYS A 351 22.49 5.57 -3.48
CA LYS A 351 23.00 6.94 -3.36
C LYS A 351 23.48 7.46 -4.72
N ASN A 352 22.66 8.36 -5.27
CA ASN A 352 22.93 9.11 -6.51
C ASN A 352 23.06 10.62 -6.30
N SER A 353 22.88 11.10 -5.06
CA SER A 353 23.05 12.50 -4.66
C SER A 353 23.23 12.61 -3.13
N PHE A 354 23.45 13.81 -2.60
CA PHE A 354 23.38 14.09 -1.15
C PHE A 354 21.93 13.96 -0.65
N PRO A 355 21.63 13.58 0.62
CA PRO A 355 22.50 13.14 1.74
C PRO A 355 22.94 11.66 1.66
N ASP A 356 23.59 11.15 2.70
CA ASP A 356 23.88 9.71 2.89
C ASP A 356 22.58 8.90 2.93
N VAL A 357 22.65 7.62 2.58
CA VAL A 357 21.48 6.73 2.52
C VAL A 357 21.58 5.65 3.59
N VAL A 358 20.46 5.40 4.27
CA VAL A 358 20.27 4.31 5.22
C VAL A 358 19.16 3.41 4.71
N ASN A 359 19.41 2.10 4.75
CA ASN A 359 18.45 1.06 4.45
C ASN A 359 18.37 0.11 5.63
N GLU A 360 17.18 -0.10 6.16
CA GLU A 360 16.87 -1.06 7.21
C GLU A 360 15.78 -1.99 6.68
N LEU A 361 16.18 -3.19 6.27
CA LEU A 361 15.30 -4.17 5.63
C LEU A 361 15.23 -5.42 6.51
N TYR A 362 14.01 -5.84 6.80
CA TYR A 362 13.65 -7.11 7.40
C TYR A 362 12.85 -7.87 6.36
N GLY A 363 13.20 -9.11 6.05
CA GLY A 363 12.42 -9.94 5.13
C GLY A 363 11.03 -10.13 5.69
N ASP A 364 10.82 -10.78 6.83
CA ASP A 364 9.46 -10.80 7.41
C ASP A 364 9.20 -9.64 8.39
N ALA A 365 10.00 -9.55 9.47
CA ALA A 365 9.59 -8.79 10.64
C ALA A 365 10.72 -8.25 11.54
N PHE A 366 10.41 -7.29 12.43
CA PHE A 366 11.37 -6.91 13.47
C PHE A 366 11.54 -8.03 14.52
N ALA A 367 10.45 -8.69 14.90
CA ALA A 367 10.45 -9.72 15.93
C ALA A 367 9.43 -10.83 15.66
N MET A 368 9.84 -12.08 15.88
CA MET A 368 9.01 -13.27 15.76
C MET A 368 8.98 -14.07 17.06
N SER A 369 7.80 -14.59 17.42
CA SER A 369 7.66 -15.45 18.59
C SER A 369 6.51 -16.46 18.49
N GLY A 370 6.52 -17.44 19.39
CA GLY A 370 5.50 -18.48 19.43
C GLY A 370 5.87 -19.62 18.50
N SER A 371 5.10 -19.82 17.44
CA SER A 371 5.33 -20.79 16.37
C SER A 371 5.22 -20.10 15.00
N ALA A 372 5.51 -18.80 14.95
CA ALA A 372 5.53 -18.04 13.71
C ALA A 372 6.60 -18.60 12.76
N THR A 373 6.35 -18.52 11.46
CA THR A 373 7.27 -19.00 10.42
C THR A 373 7.53 -17.88 9.43
N GLY A 374 8.79 -17.59 9.15
CA GLY A 374 9.21 -16.63 8.14
C GLY A 374 9.31 -17.24 6.75
N GLY A 375 9.45 -16.37 5.76
CA GLY A 375 9.63 -16.69 4.35
C GLY A 375 11.08 -16.83 3.92
N ASN A 376 11.30 -17.13 2.64
CA ASN A 376 12.64 -17.21 2.04
C ASN A 376 12.88 -15.96 1.22
N ASP A 377 13.60 -15.01 1.82
CA ASP A 377 13.62 -13.65 1.35
C ASP A 377 14.82 -13.33 0.47
N ILE A 378 14.64 -12.31 -0.36
CA ILE A 378 15.70 -11.72 -1.18
C ILE A 378 15.86 -10.27 -0.79
N LEU A 379 16.93 -9.99 -0.04
CA LEU A 379 17.24 -8.64 0.42
C LEU A 379 18.42 -8.07 -0.36
N THR A 380 18.27 -6.90 -0.93
CA THR A 380 19.32 -6.22 -1.68
C THR A 380 19.66 -4.86 -1.08
N GLY A 381 20.88 -4.73 -0.58
CA GLY A 381 21.42 -3.47 -0.08
C GLY A 381 21.60 -2.41 -1.17
N GLY A 382 21.54 -1.15 -0.76
CA GLY A 382 21.77 0.01 -1.62
C GLY A 382 23.23 0.20 -2.01
N GLN A 383 23.43 0.77 -3.20
CA GLN A 383 24.74 1.05 -3.79
C GLN A 383 25.14 2.52 -3.64
N ASN A 384 26.45 2.78 -3.59
CA ASN A 384 26.99 4.14 -3.52
C ASN A 384 27.82 4.52 -4.76
N SER A 385 27.27 5.41 -5.60
CA SER A 385 27.96 5.90 -6.79
C SER A 385 28.58 7.30 -6.64
N GLU A 386 28.44 7.93 -5.48
CA GLU A 386 28.91 9.30 -5.23
C GLU A 386 29.62 9.46 -3.87
N SER A 387 30.18 10.64 -3.61
CA SER A 387 30.81 10.90 -2.31
C SER A 387 29.81 10.77 -1.15
N GLY A 388 30.22 10.14 -0.06
CA GLY A 388 29.43 9.94 1.14
C GLY A 388 29.31 8.46 1.47
N GLU A 389 28.23 8.09 2.14
CA GLU A 389 28.01 6.77 2.70
C GLU A 389 26.63 6.19 2.33
N VAL A 390 26.59 4.87 2.15
CA VAL A 390 25.36 4.08 2.19
C VAL A 390 25.53 3.04 3.30
N SER A 391 24.56 2.98 4.21
CA SER A 391 24.50 1.98 5.27
C SER A 391 23.31 1.07 5.03
N ASN A 392 23.57 -0.23 4.97
CA ASN A 392 22.58 -1.27 4.75
C ASN A 392 22.56 -2.16 6.00
N PHE A 393 21.41 -2.22 6.66
CA PHE A 393 21.07 -3.22 7.64
C PHE A 393 20.08 -4.18 6.98
N LEU A 394 20.46 -5.45 6.84
CA LEU A 394 19.65 -6.50 6.23
C LEU A 394 19.47 -7.62 7.25
N CYS A 395 18.25 -8.03 7.52
CA CYS A 395 17.92 -9.18 8.35
C CYS A 395 16.97 -10.05 7.54
N GLY A 396 17.35 -11.30 7.28
CA GLY A 396 16.58 -12.30 6.55
C GLY A 396 15.16 -12.39 7.06
N ASP A 397 14.89 -13.11 8.15
CA ASP A 397 13.52 -13.09 8.71
C ASP A 397 13.30 -11.95 9.72
N ALA A 398 13.93 -12.05 10.90
CA ALA A 398 13.68 -11.14 11.99
C ALA A 398 14.82 -10.99 12.99
N LEU A 399 15.05 -9.76 13.47
CA LEU A 399 16.16 -9.47 14.38
C LEU A 399 16.01 -10.14 15.75
N GLN A 400 14.79 -10.41 16.20
CA GLN A 400 14.53 -11.07 17.49
C GLN A 400 13.60 -12.27 17.31
N MET A 401 14.14 -13.47 17.48
CA MET A 401 13.37 -14.71 17.37
C MET A 401 13.35 -15.48 18.70
N SER A 402 12.16 -15.94 19.09
CA SER A 402 11.95 -16.62 20.37
C SER A 402 10.82 -17.65 20.32
N GLY A 403 10.65 -18.42 21.40
CA GLY A 403 9.67 -19.50 21.43
C GLY A 403 10.13 -20.66 20.55
N ALA A 404 9.31 -21.05 19.59
CA ALA A 404 9.56 -22.05 18.55
C ALA A 404 9.30 -21.45 17.16
N ALA A 405 9.64 -20.17 16.99
CA ALA A 405 9.61 -19.51 15.68
C ALA A 405 10.65 -20.13 14.75
N THR A 406 10.36 -20.13 13.45
CA THR A 406 11.24 -20.69 12.42
C THR A 406 11.50 -19.66 11.34
N GLY A 407 12.77 -19.44 11.01
CA GLY A 407 13.20 -18.61 9.89
C GLY A 407 13.31 -19.41 8.60
N GLY A 408 13.35 -18.73 7.47
CA GLY A 408 13.51 -19.28 6.14
C GLY A 408 14.95 -19.23 5.65
N ASN A 409 15.13 -19.42 4.34
CA ASN A 409 16.45 -19.56 3.73
C ASN A 409 16.70 -18.36 2.82
N ASP A 410 17.45 -17.40 3.33
CA ASP A 410 17.44 -16.07 2.73
C ASP A 410 18.63 -15.83 1.81
N ILE A 411 18.46 -14.88 0.90
CA ILE A 411 19.50 -14.42 -0.03
C ILE A 411 19.74 -12.93 0.20
N LEU A 412 20.86 -12.62 0.82
CA LEU A 412 21.24 -11.25 1.18
C LEU A 412 22.34 -10.75 0.27
N TYR A 413 22.02 -9.78 -0.59
CA TYR A 413 22.98 -9.07 -1.43
C TYR A 413 23.51 -7.83 -0.72
N ALA A 414 24.81 -7.83 -0.44
CA ALA A 414 25.50 -6.65 0.06
C ALA A 414 25.48 -5.51 -0.98
N GLY A 415 25.34 -4.27 -0.50
CA GLY A 415 25.54 -3.08 -1.32
C GLY A 415 27.01 -2.90 -1.71
N ASN A 416 27.26 -2.26 -2.86
CA ASN A 416 28.61 -1.97 -3.35
C ASN A 416 28.83 -0.46 -3.56
N ALA A 417 30.09 -0.06 -3.69
CA ALA A 417 30.49 1.34 -3.80
C ALA A 417 31.49 1.60 -4.93
N ALA A 418 31.34 2.73 -5.62
CA ALA A 418 32.33 3.22 -6.55
C ALA A 418 33.65 3.60 -5.85
N PRO A 419 34.79 3.63 -6.57
CA PRO A 419 36.09 3.91 -5.97
C PRO A 419 36.12 5.24 -5.19
N GLY A 420 36.48 5.15 -3.91
CA GLY A 420 36.55 6.30 -3.00
C GLY A 420 35.23 6.68 -2.32
N CYS A 421 34.17 5.88 -2.53
CA CYS A 421 32.89 5.99 -1.84
C CYS A 421 32.79 4.93 -0.74
N THR A 422 31.85 5.09 0.19
CA THR A 422 31.70 4.20 1.35
C THR A 422 30.38 3.46 1.27
N VAL A 423 30.42 2.14 1.45
CA VAL A 423 29.25 1.32 1.76
C VAL A 423 29.54 0.55 3.05
N ILE A 424 28.51 0.37 3.87
CA ILE A 424 28.51 -0.42 5.09
C ILE A 424 27.37 -1.41 4.95
N ASN A 425 27.65 -2.70 5.16
CA ASN A 425 26.65 -3.76 5.13
C ASN A 425 26.70 -4.52 6.45
N ASP A 426 25.64 -4.44 7.24
CA ASP A 426 25.41 -5.21 8.45
C ASP A 426 24.30 -6.20 8.17
N MET A 427 24.60 -7.50 8.25
CA MET A 427 23.72 -8.56 7.78
C MET A 427 23.48 -9.61 8.87
N TRP A 428 22.24 -10.04 8.97
CA TRP A 428 21.76 -11.17 9.76
C TRP A 428 21.03 -12.12 8.82
N GLY A 429 21.26 -13.42 8.97
CA GLY A 429 20.37 -14.44 8.43
C GLY A 429 19.03 -14.34 9.15
N ASP A 430 18.92 -15.01 10.29
CA ASP A 430 17.68 -15.04 11.09
C ASP A 430 17.80 -14.29 12.44
N GLY A 431 18.73 -13.35 12.57
CA GLY A 431 18.78 -12.47 13.72
C GLY A 431 19.21 -13.15 15.04
N GLN A 432 18.66 -12.67 16.16
CA GLN A 432 18.99 -13.18 17.49
C GLN A 432 18.05 -14.31 17.90
N LEU A 433 18.55 -15.54 17.82
CA LEU A 433 17.82 -16.73 18.23
C LEU A 433 17.81 -16.95 19.75
N SER A 434 16.65 -17.31 20.29
CA SER A 434 16.46 -17.68 21.71
C SER A 434 15.42 -18.78 21.91
N ASP A 435 15.42 -19.41 23.10
CA ASP A 435 14.58 -20.56 23.45
C ASP A 435 14.73 -21.76 22.49
N PHE A 436 13.73 -22.04 21.66
CA PHE A 436 13.71 -23.08 20.63
C PHE A 436 13.53 -22.48 19.22
N ALA A 437 13.80 -21.18 19.05
CA ALA A 437 13.81 -20.58 17.74
C ALA A 437 14.90 -21.22 16.87
N GLU A 438 14.56 -21.47 15.62
CA GLU A 438 15.45 -22.03 14.61
C GLU A 438 15.46 -21.06 13.43
N GLY A 439 16.64 -20.74 12.93
CA GLY A 439 16.76 -20.07 11.63
C GLY A 439 16.91 -21.09 10.49
N GLY A 440 16.98 -20.62 9.24
CA GLY A 440 17.23 -21.43 8.07
C GLY A 440 18.64 -21.27 7.51
N GLN A 441 18.79 -21.65 6.24
CA GLN A 441 20.07 -21.75 5.53
C GLN A 441 20.28 -20.52 4.64
N ASP A 442 21.13 -19.60 5.09
CA ASP A 442 21.25 -18.32 4.41
C ASP A 442 22.42 -18.23 3.43
N LEU A 443 22.26 -17.35 2.44
CA LEU A 443 23.25 -17.03 1.44
C LEU A 443 23.59 -15.54 1.47
N PHE A 444 24.79 -15.23 1.97
CA PHE A 444 25.35 -13.88 1.97
C PHE A 444 26.17 -13.65 0.70
N ILE A 445 25.76 -12.71 -0.14
CA ILE A 445 26.36 -12.44 -1.45
C ILE A 445 27.10 -11.11 -1.45
N PHE A 446 28.41 -11.22 -1.71
CA PHE A 446 29.32 -10.11 -1.92
C PHE A 446 29.68 -10.03 -3.40
N LYS A 447 29.06 -9.11 -4.12
CA LYS A 447 29.18 -9.00 -5.57
C LYS A 447 29.79 -7.67 -6.01
N ASP A 448 30.91 -7.77 -6.70
CA ASP A 448 31.51 -6.65 -7.42
C ASP A 448 30.84 -6.44 -8.78
N ASP A 449 30.70 -5.18 -9.19
CA ASP A 449 30.18 -4.81 -10.51
C ASP A 449 31.14 -3.85 -11.22
N GLY A 450 32.08 -4.45 -11.98
CA GLY A 450 33.14 -3.72 -12.66
C GLY A 450 34.03 -2.99 -11.66
N PRO A 451 34.08 -1.64 -11.65
CA PRO A 451 34.90 -0.89 -10.70
C PRO A 451 34.24 -0.69 -9.32
N MET A 452 32.98 -1.09 -9.13
CA MET A 452 32.28 -0.98 -7.86
C MET A 452 32.52 -2.22 -7.00
N THR A 453 32.91 -2.01 -5.75
CA THR A 453 33.33 -3.07 -4.83
C THR A 453 32.47 -3.09 -3.57
N VAL A 454 32.25 -4.25 -2.95
CA VAL A 454 31.58 -4.31 -1.63
C VAL A 454 32.43 -3.71 -0.50
N GLY A 455 33.74 -3.55 -0.73
CA GLY A 455 34.64 -2.86 0.18
C GLY A 455 34.91 -3.65 1.46
N THR A 456 35.27 -2.94 2.53
CA THR A 456 35.84 -3.57 3.74
C THR A 456 34.94 -3.52 4.96
N GLN A 457 33.76 -2.92 4.87
CA GLN A 457 32.83 -2.72 5.98
C GLN A 457 31.61 -3.61 5.79
N ASN A 458 31.85 -4.92 5.89
CA ASN A 458 30.81 -5.92 5.82
C ASN A 458 30.84 -6.76 7.09
N THR A 459 29.72 -6.86 7.77
CA THR A 459 29.55 -7.65 9.00
C THR A 459 28.42 -8.66 8.77
N ILE A 460 28.67 -9.92 9.12
CA ILE A 460 27.62 -10.93 9.31
C ILE A 460 27.61 -11.27 10.80
N HIS A 461 26.45 -11.15 11.43
CA HIS A 461 26.34 -11.20 12.89
C HIS A 461 26.05 -12.59 13.47
N ASP A 462 25.49 -13.49 12.68
CA ASP A 462 24.90 -14.76 13.12
C ASP A 462 25.32 -15.99 12.29
N PHE A 463 26.28 -15.84 11.38
CA PHE A 463 26.76 -16.92 10.49
C PHE A 463 26.92 -18.28 11.19
N SER A 464 26.27 -19.30 10.65
CA SER A 464 26.08 -20.61 11.27
C SER A 464 26.30 -21.77 10.30
N GLN A 465 27.39 -22.50 10.52
CA GLN A 465 27.67 -23.74 9.77
C GLN A 465 26.69 -24.88 10.13
N ASP A 466 26.05 -24.80 11.30
CA ASP A 466 25.09 -25.82 11.76
C ASP A 466 23.74 -25.67 11.03
N GLN A 467 23.35 -24.43 10.71
CA GLN A 467 22.21 -24.11 9.85
C GLN A 467 22.52 -24.33 8.36
N GLY A 468 23.77 -24.14 7.98
CA GLY A 468 24.25 -24.42 6.62
C GLY A 468 24.55 -23.18 5.78
N ASP A 469 24.69 -22.03 6.43
CA ASP A 469 24.91 -20.75 5.78
C ASP A 469 26.12 -20.77 4.86
N SER A 470 26.06 -19.94 3.82
CA SER A 470 27.08 -19.86 2.79
C SER A 470 27.42 -18.41 2.44
N ILE A 471 28.68 -18.19 2.07
CA ILE A 471 29.17 -16.88 1.63
C ILE A 471 29.56 -16.97 0.16
N MET A 472 28.96 -16.14 -0.68
CA MET A 472 29.33 -16.03 -2.09
C MET A 472 30.17 -14.79 -2.35
N PHE A 473 31.32 -14.99 -3.00
CA PHE A 473 32.05 -13.91 -3.66
C PHE A 473 31.83 -14.02 -5.16
N SER A 474 31.27 -12.97 -5.78
CA SER A 474 31.03 -12.94 -7.22
C SER A 474 31.65 -11.73 -7.89
N GLY A 475 32.36 -11.94 -9.00
CA GLY A 475 32.99 -10.86 -9.76
C GLY A 475 34.20 -10.20 -9.11
N VAL A 476 34.64 -10.66 -7.94
CA VAL A 476 35.76 -10.09 -7.18
C VAL A 476 37.10 -10.38 -7.89
N GLU A 477 37.89 -9.33 -8.12
CA GLU A 477 39.18 -9.43 -8.83
C GLU A 477 40.14 -10.37 -8.09
N ASP A 478 40.78 -11.28 -8.85
CA ASP A 478 41.73 -12.29 -8.37
C ASP A 478 41.19 -13.32 -7.35
N VAL A 479 39.87 -13.40 -7.13
CA VAL A 479 39.24 -14.39 -6.24
C VAL A 479 38.41 -15.37 -7.06
N GLN A 480 38.82 -16.64 -7.11
CA GLN A 480 38.15 -17.69 -7.91
C GLN A 480 37.91 -18.98 -7.11
N SER A 481 38.47 -19.08 -5.91
CA SER A 481 38.41 -20.25 -5.05
C SER A 481 38.75 -19.92 -3.60
N PHE A 482 38.47 -20.86 -2.71
CA PHE A 482 38.82 -20.77 -1.28
C PHE A 482 40.32 -20.50 -1.02
N ASN A 483 41.21 -20.93 -1.93
CA ASN A 483 42.65 -20.71 -1.78
C ASN A 483 43.08 -19.25 -1.99
N ASP A 484 42.20 -18.44 -2.58
CA ASP A 484 42.46 -17.03 -2.87
C ASP A 484 42.08 -16.14 -1.66
N LEU A 485 41.40 -16.70 -0.66
CA LEU A 485 40.98 -16.01 0.54
C LEU A 485 42.10 -15.94 1.58
N THR A 486 42.17 -14.83 2.31
CA THR A 486 42.96 -14.71 3.54
C THR A 486 42.02 -14.68 4.74
N ILE A 487 42.08 -15.71 5.58
CA ILE A 487 41.20 -15.85 6.75
C ILE A 487 42.03 -15.69 8.03
N ALA A 488 41.62 -14.76 8.89
CA ALA A 488 42.32 -14.45 10.14
C ALA A 488 41.35 -14.29 11.31
N GLN A 489 41.76 -14.78 12.49
CA GLN A 489 41.04 -14.56 13.74
C GLN A 489 41.39 -13.19 14.34
N SER A 490 40.38 -12.44 14.78
CA SER A 490 40.52 -11.14 15.46
C SER A 490 39.62 -11.08 16.68
N GLY A 491 40.16 -11.44 17.85
CA GLY A 491 39.37 -11.52 19.08
C GLY A 491 38.38 -12.67 19.03
N THR A 492 37.08 -12.35 19.08
CA THR A 492 35.96 -13.32 18.93
C THR A 492 35.43 -13.39 17.51
N SER A 493 35.93 -12.57 16.58
CA SER A 493 35.44 -12.50 15.22
C SER A 493 36.43 -13.12 14.23
N THR A 494 35.90 -13.58 13.10
CA THR A 494 36.69 -14.06 11.96
C THR A 494 36.67 -13.02 10.84
N ILE A 495 37.84 -12.68 10.31
CA ILE A 495 37.99 -11.74 9.19
C ILE A 495 38.37 -12.52 7.94
N ILE A 496 37.60 -12.35 6.88
CA ILE A 496 37.81 -12.93 5.56
C ILE A 496 38.16 -11.79 4.62
N THR A 497 39.36 -11.82 4.04
CA THR A 497 39.78 -10.88 2.99
C THR A 497 39.75 -11.59 1.64
N ALA A 498 39.02 -11.00 0.68
CA ALA A 498 38.85 -11.49 -0.68
C ALA A 498 39.21 -10.35 -1.65
N GLY A 499 40.39 -10.40 -2.27
CA GLY A 499 40.85 -9.31 -3.13
C GLY A 499 40.98 -7.99 -2.34
N VAL A 500 40.19 -6.98 -2.71
CA VAL A 500 40.10 -5.69 -2.02
C VAL A 500 38.99 -5.63 -0.96
N ASP A 501 38.16 -6.66 -0.90
CA ASP A 501 37.00 -6.74 -0.03
C ASP A 501 37.32 -7.44 1.29
N GLN A 502 36.51 -7.14 2.31
CA GLN A 502 36.60 -7.78 3.61
C GLN A 502 35.21 -8.02 4.20
N VAL A 503 35.04 -9.22 4.76
CA VAL A 503 33.85 -9.66 5.51
C VAL A 503 34.28 -10.05 6.92
N THR A 504 33.57 -9.52 7.91
CA THR A 504 33.74 -9.87 9.32
C THR A 504 32.58 -10.74 9.77
N LEU A 505 32.88 -11.95 10.24
CA LEU A 505 31.91 -12.79 10.95
C LEU A 505 32.02 -12.47 12.43
N GLU A 506 31.02 -11.80 12.98
CA GLU A 506 31.01 -11.41 14.39
C GLU A 506 30.82 -12.64 15.29
N ASN A 507 31.56 -12.72 16.39
CA ASN A 507 31.45 -13.80 17.38
C ASN A 507 31.64 -15.24 16.83
N PHE A 508 32.15 -15.37 15.61
CA PHE A 508 32.45 -16.64 14.98
C PHE A 508 33.92 -17.03 15.15
N THR A 509 34.17 -18.21 15.72
CA THR A 509 35.54 -18.73 15.97
C THR A 509 35.79 -20.13 15.40
N ASN A 510 34.79 -20.71 14.73
CA ASN A 510 34.92 -22.02 14.11
C ASN A 510 35.85 -21.96 12.89
N VAL A 511 36.26 -23.14 12.42
CA VAL A 511 37.14 -23.25 11.24
C VAL A 511 36.29 -23.25 9.98
N LEU A 512 36.46 -22.23 9.16
CA LEU A 512 35.91 -22.14 7.81
C LEU A 512 36.62 -23.13 6.86
N THR A 513 35.85 -23.69 5.95
CA THR A 513 36.23 -24.68 4.95
C THR A 513 35.78 -24.22 3.56
N ALA A 514 36.17 -24.95 2.52
CA ALA A 514 35.75 -24.62 1.16
C ALA A 514 34.25 -24.81 0.90
N ASP A 515 33.56 -25.59 1.73
CA ASP A 515 32.13 -25.88 1.56
C ASP A 515 31.24 -24.72 2.06
N ASP A 516 31.80 -23.80 2.87
CA ASP A 516 31.12 -22.60 3.36
C ASP A 516 31.09 -21.46 2.32
N PHE A 517 31.68 -21.67 1.13
CA PHE A 517 31.88 -20.62 0.13
C PHE A 517 31.44 -21.02 -1.28
N LEU A 518 30.89 -20.02 -1.97
CA LEU A 518 30.59 -20.08 -3.39
C LEU A 518 31.40 -18.99 -4.14
N PHE A 519 31.81 -19.29 -5.37
CA PHE A 519 32.59 -18.38 -6.21
C PHE A 519 31.98 -18.33 -7.62
N ALA A 520 31.79 -17.13 -8.17
CA ALA A 520 31.14 -16.94 -9.48
C ALA A 520 31.76 -15.81 -10.32
#